data_AF-A0A529KNL4-F1
#
_entry.id   AF-A0A529KNL4-F1
#
_cell.length_a   1.000
_cell.length_b   1.000
_cell.length_c   1.000
_cell.angle_alpha   90.00
_cell.angle_beta   90.00
_cell.angle_gamma   90.00
#
_symmetry.space_group_name_H-M   'P 1'
#
loop_
_entity.id
_entity.type
_entity.pdbx_description
1 polymer ?
#
loop_
_entity_poly.entity_id
_entity_poly.type
_entity_poly.pdbx_seq_one_letter_code
_entity_poly.pdbx_strand_id
1 'polypeptide(L)' 'MPLFIITGCYSATSAKGMIDKPSDREAAARGIMEAAGGRMHSFYVTTGETDWMVIAEFADGAD' A
#
# COMPACT_ATOMS: atom_id res chain seq x y z
N MET A 1 17.23 0.00 8.37
CA MET A 1 15.83 -0.44 8.45
C MET A 1 15.63 -1.51 7.40
N PRO A 2 15.09 -2.70 7.73
CA PRO A 2 14.82 -3.74 6.74
C PRO A 2 13.83 -3.26 5.68
N LEU A 3 13.92 -3.81 4.47
CA LEU A 3 12.97 -3.57 3.40
C LEU A 3 11.91 -4.67 3.40
N PHE A 4 10.66 -4.26 3.30
CA PHE A 4 9.50 -5.14 3.26
C PHE A 4 8.77 -4.97 1.93
N ILE A 5 8.33 -6.11 1.39
CA ILE A 5 7.36 -6.15 0.31
C ILE A 5 6.00 -6.41 0.96
N ILE A 6 5.07 -5.48 0.80
CA ILE A 6 3.71 -5.57 1.33
C ILE A 6 2.77 -5.63 0.13
N THR A 7 1.91 -6.64 0.08
CA THR A 7 0.91 -6.80 -0.98
C THR A 7 -0.48 -6.87 -0.38
N GLY A 8 -1.50 -6.57 -1.18
CA GLY A 8 -2.87 -6.70 -0.72
C GLY A 8 -3.90 -6.66 -1.85
N CYS A 9 -5.12 -7.07 -1.50
CA CYS A 9 -6.28 -6.99 -2.38
C CYS A 9 -7.31 -6.02 -1.76
N TYR A 10 -7.96 -5.25 -2.61
CA TYR A 10 -9.08 -4.43 -2.20
C TYR A 10 -10.30 -5.30 -1.91
N SER A 11 -11.08 -4.90 -0.91
CA SER A 11 -12.43 -5.42 -0.78
C SER A 11 -13.28 -4.96 -1.98
N ALA A 12 -14.36 -5.69 -2.27
CA ALA A 12 -15.30 -5.31 -3.33
C ALA A 12 -15.83 -3.88 -3.15
N THR A 13 -16.09 -3.46 -1.91
CA THR A 13 -16.50 -2.09 -1.59
C THR A 13 -15.41 -1.06 -1.92
N SER A 14 -14.15 -1.35 -1.57
CA SER A 14 -13.02 -0.47 -1.87
C SER A 14 -12.75 -0.36 -3.37
N ALA A 15 -12.92 -1.46 -4.12
CA ALA A 15 -12.81 -1.48 -5.57
C ALA A 15 -13.94 -0.67 -6.23
N LYS A 16 -15.19 -0.88 -5.81
CA LYS A 16 -16.33 -0.07 -6.28
C LYS A 16 -16.13 1.42 -5.99
N GLY A 17 -15.65 1.76 -4.79
CA GLY A 17 -15.36 3.14 -4.42
C GLY A 17 -14.32 3.80 -5.35
N MET A 18 -13.31 3.06 -5.79
CA MET A 18 -12.33 3.56 -6.77
C MET A 18 -12.91 3.81 -8.15
N ILE A 19 -13.86 2.97 -8.58
CA ILE A 19 -14.54 3.13 -9.87
C ILE A 19 -15.45 4.36 -9.81
N ASP A 20 -16.25 4.48 -8.75
CA ASP A 20 -17.23 5.56 -8.61
C ASP A 20 -16.56 6.92 -8.33
N LYS A 21 -15.47 6.94 -7.54
CA LYS A 21 -14.74 8.15 -7.17
C LYS A 21 -13.23 7.85 -7.04
N PRO A 22 -12.46 7.99 -8.13
CA PRO A 22 -11.02 7.75 -8.12
C PRO A 22 -10.29 8.62 -7.09
N SER A 23 -9.24 8.08 -6.49
CA SER A 23 -8.37 8.76 -5.53
C SER A 23 -6.92 8.36 -5.75
N ASP A 24 -5.98 9.22 -5.34
CA ASP A 24 -4.57 8.85 -5.27
C ASP A 24 -4.33 7.85 -4.13
N ARG A 25 -4.23 6.57 -4.50
CA ARG A 25 -4.00 5.48 -3.55
C ARG A 25 -2.56 5.38 -3.09
N GLU A 26 -1.60 5.87 -3.88
CA GLU A 26 -0.21 5.94 -3.45
C GLU A 26 -0.07 6.95 -2.33
N ALA A 27 -0.61 8.16 -2.49
CA ALA A 27 -0.56 9.18 -1.45
C ALA A 27 -1.21 8.71 -0.14
N ALA A 28 -2.34 7.99 -0.23
CA ALA A 28 -3.01 7.40 0.93
C ALA A 28 -2.14 6.32 1.61
N ALA A 29 -1.56 5.39 0.84
CA ALA A 29 -0.67 4.36 1.37
C ALA A 29 0.58 4.97 2.02
N ARG A 30 1.17 5.99 1.40
CA ARG A 30 2.31 6.75 1.93
C ARG A 30 2.00 7.30 3.32
N GLY A 31 0.87 7.99 3.46
CA GLY A 31 0.45 8.58 4.73
C GLY A 31 0.29 7.53 5.84
N ILE A 32 -0.24 6.35 5.53
CA ILE A 32 -0.38 5.24 6.49
C ILE A 32 1.00 4.73 6.94
N MET A 33 1.91 4.49 6.00
CA MET A 33 3.24 3.95 6.32
C MET A 33 4.09 4.94 7.11
N GLU A 34 4.06 6.23 6.73
CA GLU A 34 4.78 7.27 7.44
C GLU A 34 4.22 7.49 8.86
N ALA A 35 2.89 7.41 9.03
CA ALA A 35 2.27 7.45 10.35
C ALA A 35 2.67 6.26 11.24
N ALA A 36 2.97 5.10 10.63
CA ALA A 36 3.49 3.91 11.31
C ALA A 36 5.02 3.95 11.53
N GLY A 37 5.69 5.08 11.23
CA GLY A 37 7.13 5.24 11.42
C GLY A 37 7.99 4.58 10.34
N GLY A 38 7.38 4.14 9.24
CA GLY A 38 8.08 3.63 8.07
C GLY A 38 8.31 4.68 7.00
N ARG A 39 9.02 4.30 5.94
CA ARG A 39 9.13 5.09 4.71
C ARG A 39 8.75 4.24 3.51
N MET A 40 7.82 4.74 2.71
CA MET A 40 7.42 4.10 1.46
C MET A 40 8.34 4.51 0.30
N HIS A 41 8.99 3.53 -0.32
CA HIS A 41 9.85 3.75 -1.50
C HIS A 41 9.05 3.78 -2.80
N SER A 42 8.10 2.86 -2.95
CA SER A 42 7.34 2.73 -4.19
C SER A 42 6.00 2.04 -3.97
N PHE A 43 5.00 2.43 -4.75
CA PHE A 43 3.69 1.82 -4.83
C PHE A 43 3.42 1.38 -6.27
N TYR A 44 2.91 0.18 -6.46
CA TYR A 44 2.53 -0.36 -7.77
C TYR A 44 1.13 -0.94 -7.71
N VAL A 45 0.32 -0.66 -8.73
CA VAL A 45 -0.90 -1.42 -9.01
C VAL A 45 -0.50 -2.62 -9.86
N THR A 46 -1.01 -3.79 -9.52
CA THR A 46 -0.62 -5.07 -10.13
C THR A 46 -1.81 -5.71 -10.84
N THR A 47 -1.54 -6.52 -11.86
CA THR A 47 -2.56 -7.26 -12.62
C THR A 47 -2.50 -8.77 -12.31
N GLY A 48 -2.12 -9.14 -11.09
CA GLY A 48 -1.85 -10.51 -10.65
C GLY A 48 -2.78 -10.96 -9.51
N GLU A 49 -2.29 -11.86 -8.67
CA GLU A 49 -3.03 -12.38 -7.51
C GLU A 49 -3.39 -11.30 -6.47
N THR A 50 -2.59 -10.23 -6.43
CA THR A 50 -2.82 -9.06 -5.59
C THR A 50 -3.08 -7.83 -6.44
N ASP A 51 -3.83 -6.88 -5.89
CA ASP A 51 -4.24 -5.66 -6.59
C ASP A 51 -3.15 -4.57 -6.53
N TRP A 52 -2.31 -4.61 -5.49
CA TRP A 52 -1.24 -3.66 -5.29
C TRP A 52 -0.05 -4.26 -4.51
N MET A 53 1.10 -3.61 -4.66
CA MET A 53 2.34 -3.91 -3.97
C MET A 53 3.03 -2.62 -3.51
N VAL A 54 3.66 -2.66 -2.35
CA VAL A 54 4.50 -1.60 -1.79
C VAL A 54 5.88 -2.15 -1.43
N ILE A 55 6.91 -1.34 -1.64
CA ILE A 55 8.23 -1.50 -1.05
C ILE A 55 8.41 -0.40 -0.01
N ALA A 56 8.68 -0.78 1.24
CA ALA A 56 8.84 0.16 2.34
C ALA A 56 9.91 -0.30 3.34
N GLU A 57 10.50 0.66 4.06
CA GLU A 57 11.39 0.38 5.19
C GLU A 57 10.67 0.64 6.53
N PHE A 58 10.88 -0.26 7.49
CA PHE A 58 10.39 -0.16 8.88
C PHE A 58 11.52 -0.49 9.87
N ALA A 59 11.37 -0.14 11.15
CA ALA A 59 12.43 -0.33 12.16
C ALA A 59 12.72 -1.82 12.43
N ASP A 60 11.66 -2.61 12.52
CA ASP A 60 11.67 -4.07 12.56
C ASP A 60 10.48 -4.62 11.74
N GLY A 61 10.37 -5.93 11.68
CA GLY A 61 9.23 -6.63 11.03
C GLY A 61 8.41 -7.44 12.03
N ALA A 62 8.52 -7.10 13.31
CA ALA A 62 7.88 -7.80 14.40
C ALA A 62 7.27 -6.74 15.33
N ASP A 63 6.10 -6.26 14.93
CA ASP A 63 5.16 -5.55 15.79
C ASP A 63 4.98 -6.28 17.14
#